data_AF-A0A0Q0HUC8-F1
#
_entry.id   AF-A0A0Q0HUC8-F1
#
_cell.length_a   1.000
_cell.length_b   1.000
_cell.length_c   1.000
_cell.angle_alpha   90.00
_cell.angle_beta   90.00
_cell.angle_gamma   90.00
#
_symmetry.space_group_name_H-M   'P 1'
#
loop_
_entity.id
_entity.type
_entity.pdbx_description
1 polymer ?
#
loop_
_entity_poly.entity_id
_entity_poly.type
_entity_poly.pdbx_seq_one_letter_code
_entity_poly.pdbx_strand_id
1 'polypeptide(L)'
;MKRMSLLVVFVCGYGLASFQATRAQLQDEINDYPNEIAIASKLLTLYSEQCEGAEQTSFSPYVQHATTRYQLLVNKADKFPYFLDQHFVENHLQSASEFNQLIQSSRNHLFACSKS
;
A
#
# COMPACT_ATOMS: atom_id res chain seq x y z
N MET A 1 22.56 -43.12 5.21
CA MET A 1 21.51 -42.61 4.30
C MET A 1 20.22 -42.14 5.01
N LYS A 2 19.67 -42.85 6.02
CA LYS A 2 18.42 -42.44 6.73
C LYS A 2 18.42 -41.03 7.37
N ARG A 3 19.57 -40.53 7.84
CA ARG A 3 19.67 -39.19 8.48
C ARG A 3 19.55 -38.02 7.49
N MET A 4 19.90 -38.24 6.22
CA MET A 4 19.87 -37.20 5.18
C MET A 4 18.44 -36.94 4.70
N SER A 5 17.61 -37.97 4.59
CA SER A 5 16.18 -37.83 4.26
C SER A 5 15.39 -37.07 5.35
N LEU A 6 15.75 -37.23 6.63
CA LEU A 6 15.07 -36.53 7.73
C LEU A 6 15.35 -35.02 7.72
N LEU A 7 16.60 -34.63 7.42
CA LEU A 7 17.00 -33.22 7.27
C LEU A 7 16.30 -32.55 6.08
N VAL A 8 16.15 -33.25 4.95
CA VAL A 8 15.44 -32.72 3.79
C VAL A 8 13.96 -32.48 4.10
N VAL A 9 13.29 -33.43 4.76
CA VAL A 9 11.88 -33.25 5.17
C VAL A 9 11.72 -32.09 6.14
N PHE A 10 12.66 -31.92 7.07
CA PHE A 10 12.65 -30.79 8.00
C PHE A 10 12.83 -29.47 7.25
N VAL A 11 13.84 -29.32 6.38
CA VAL A 11 14.06 -28.09 5.62
C VAL A 11 12.88 -27.75 4.70
N CYS A 12 12.29 -28.75 4.04
CA CYS A 12 11.09 -28.55 3.23
C CYS A 12 9.87 -28.11 4.06
N GLY A 13 9.67 -28.70 5.24
CA GLY A 13 8.59 -28.31 6.16
C GLY A 13 8.73 -26.88 6.68
N TYR A 14 9.94 -26.46 7.04
CA TYR A 14 10.22 -25.09 7.48
C TYR A 14 10.06 -24.08 6.33
N GLY A 15 10.51 -24.44 5.13
CA GLY A 15 10.29 -23.62 3.93
C GLY A 15 8.80 -23.39 3.67
N LEU A 16 7.99 -24.45 3.70
CA LEU A 16 6.53 -24.34 3.52
C LEU A 16 5.86 -23.52 4.62
N ALA A 17 6.26 -23.69 5.89
CA ALA A 17 5.70 -22.91 6.99
C ALA A 17 6.06 -21.42 6.88
N SER A 18 7.33 -21.09 6.59
CA SER A 18 7.76 -19.70 6.39
C SER A 18 7.04 -19.03 5.21
N PHE A 19 6.77 -19.80 4.16
CA PHE A 19 6.06 -19.34 2.99
C PHE A 19 4.59 -19.05 3.29
N GLN A 20 3.90 -19.94 4.02
CA GLN A 20 2.53 -19.71 4.45
C GLN A 20 2.41 -18.55 5.44
N ALA A 21 3.36 -18.37 6.36
CA ALA A 21 3.39 -17.24 7.27
C ALA A 21 3.58 -15.91 6.53
N THR A 22 4.54 -15.85 5.60
CA THR A 22 4.77 -14.67 4.76
C THR A 22 3.55 -14.36 3.89
N ARG A 23 2.87 -15.40 3.39
CA ARG A 23 1.62 -15.27 2.65
C ARG A 23 0.50 -14.65 3.49
N ALA A 24 0.28 -15.16 4.71
CA ALA A 24 -0.74 -14.64 5.60
C ALA A 24 -0.48 -13.16 5.93
N GLN A 25 0.77 -12.80 6.22
CA GLN A 25 1.16 -11.40 6.45
C GLN A 25 0.90 -10.52 5.23
N LEU A 26 1.24 -10.96 4.02
CA LEU A 26 0.99 -10.18 2.82
C LEU A 26 -0.51 -9.98 2.57
N GLN A 27 -1.32 -11.00 2.84
CA GLN A 27 -2.77 -10.96 2.69
C GLN A 27 -3.43 -10.04 3.73
N ASP A 28 -2.98 -10.08 4.97
CA ASP A 28 -3.43 -9.16 6.02
C ASP A 28 -3.06 -7.72 5.68
N GLU A 29 -1.80 -7.47 5.29
CA GLU A 29 -1.36 -6.15 4.82
C GLU A 29 -2.26 -5.64 3.70
N ILE A 30 -2.52 -6.48 2.69
CA ILE A 30 -3.41 -6.18 1.56
C ILE A 30 -4.82 -5.76 1.98
N ASN A 31 -5.40 -6.47 2.95
CA ASN A 31 -6.78 -6.23 3.38
C ASN A 31 -6.93 -4.92 4.17
N ASP A 32 -5.87 -4.47 4.83
CA ASP A 32 -5.90 -3.27 5.66
C ASP A 32 -5.70 -1.98 4.84
N TYR A 33 -4.94 -2.03 3.74
CA TYR A 33 -4.63 -0.83 2.96
C TYR A 33 -5.80 -0.08 2.32
N PRO A 34 -6.86 -0.71 1.82
CA PRO A 34 -8.03 0.01 1.32
C PRO A 34 -8.60 0.99 2.36
N ASN A 35 -8.59 0.60 3.63
CA ASN A 35 -9.03 1.45 4.73
C ASN A 35 -8.04 2.61 4.97
N GLU A 36 -6.74 2.35 4.97
CA GLU A 36 -5.73 3.41 5.10
C GLU A 36 -5.81 4.44 3.96
N ILE A 37 -5.96 3.97 2.72
CA ILE A 37 -6.13 4.84 1.54
C ILE A 37 -7.41 5.66 1.65
N ALA A 38 -8.52 5.07 2.12
CA ALA A 38 -9.77 5.79 2.32
C ALA A 38 -9.64 6.90 3.39
N ILE A 39 -8.95 6.62 4.50
CA ILE A 39 -8.68 7.61 5.56
C ILE A 39 -7.78 8.72 5.02
N ALA A 40 -6.68 8.36 4.35
CA ALA A 40 -5.75 9.32 3.80
C ALA A 40 -6.40 10.21 2.72
N SER A 41 -7.30 9.63 1.91
CA SER A 41 -8.09 10.37 0.91
C SER A 41 -9.01 11.39 1.57
N LYS A 42 -9.72 11.00 2.63
CA LYS A 42 -10.58 11.93 3.39
C LYS A 42 -9.77 13.08 4.01
N LEU A 43 -8.61 12.78 4.58
CA LEU A 43 -7.72 13.80 5.13
C LEU A 43 -7.21 14.76 4.05
N LEU A 44 -6.83 14.23 2.88
CA LEU A 44 -6.43 15.04 1.71
C LEU A 44 -7.53 16.01 1.29
N THR A 45 -8.76 15.51 1.15
CA THR A 45 -9.93 16.34 0.80
C THR A 45 -10.15 17.43 1.84
N LEU A 46 -10.18 17.07 3.13
CA LEU A 46 -10.38 18.03 4.22
C LEU A 46 -9.31 19.13 4.22
N TYR A 47 -8.03 18.76 4.09
CA TYR A 47 -6.95 19.74 4.02
C TYR A 47 -7.12 20.68 2.83
N SER A 48 -7.43 20.13 1.64
CA SER A 48 -7.62 20.95 0.45
C SER A 48 -8.83 21.87 0.56
N GLU A 49 -9.98 21.41 1.04
CA GLU A 49 -11.22 22.18 1.15
C GLU A 49 -11.12 23.30 2.19
N GLN A 50 -10.45 23.04 3.31
CA GLN A 50 -10.30 24.01 4.40
C GLN A 50 -9.10 24.93 4.19
N CYS A 51 -8.35 24.76 3.09
CA CYS A 51 -7.06 25.38 2.85
C CYS A 51 -6.07 25.20 4.03
N GLU A 52 -6.28 24.19 4.87
CA GLU A 52 -5.44 23.90 6.03
C GLU A 52 -4.08 23.40 5.54
N GLY A 53 -3.02 24.14 5.87
CA GLY A 53 -1.68 23.85 5.39
C GLY A 53 -1.32 24.51 4.05
N ALA A 54 -2.03 25.57 3.62
CA ALA A 54 -1.65 26.37 2.44
C ALA A 54 -0.20 26.92 2.52
N GLU A 55 0.35 27.14 3.72
CA GLU A 55 1.76 27.49 3.94
C GLU A 55 2.69 26.28 4.04
N GLN A 56 2.16 25.07 4.21
CA GLN A 56 2.91 23.83 4.35
C GLN A 56 2.99 23.10 3.01
N THR A 57 4.20 22.94 2.47
CA THR A 57 4.46 22.19 1.23
C THR A 57 4.18 20.69 1.32
N SER A 58 3.81 20.16 2.50
CA SER A 58 3.64 18.74 2.76
C SER A 58 2.30 18.43 3.40
N PHE A 59 1.57 17.45 2.86
CA PHE A 59 0.47 16.79 3.55
C PHE A 59 0.95 16.14 4.86
N SER A 60 0.02 15.83 5.75
CA SER A 60 0.36 15.19 7.02
C SER A 60 1.22 13.94 6.81
N PRO A 61 2.13 13.62 7.75
CA PRO A 61 2.99 12.43 7.67
C PRO A 61 2.22 11.13 7.41
N TYR A 62 0.96 11.07 7.86
CA TYR A 62 0.05 9.94 7.63
C TYR A 62 -0.26 9.73 6.14
N VAL A 63 -0.56 10.80 5.39
CA VAL A 63 -0.85 10.71 3.96
C VAL A 63 0.38 10.22 3.19
N GLN A 64 1.56 10.77 3.48
CA GLN A 64 2.81 10.35 2.83
C GLN A 64 3.16 8.88 3.13
N HIS A 65 2.94 8.47 4.39
CA HIS A 65 3.13 7.09 4.82
C HIS A 65 2.21 6.15 4.03
N ALA A 66 0.91 6.43 3.99
CA ALA A 66 -0.09 5.63 3.29
C ALA A 66 0.25 5.50 1.79
N THR A 67 0.63 6.59 1.11
CA THR A 67 1.03 6.55 -0.31
C THR A 67 2.22 5.63 -0.55
N THR A 68 3.30 5.81 0.23
CA THR A 68 4.54 5.06 0.04
C THR A 68 4.32 3.58 0.31
N ARG A 69 3.59 3.28 1.39
CA ARG A 69 3.33 1.93 1.85
C ARG A 69 2.38 1.17 0.91
N TYR A 70 1.34 1.82 0.41
CA TYR A 70 0.46 1.21 -0.58
C TYR A 70 1.17 0.88 -1.88
N GLN A 71 2.02 1.78 -2.37
CA GLN A 71 2.76 1.54 -3.60
C GLN A 71 3.80 0.40 -3.44
N LEU A 72 4.43 0.28 -2.28
CA LEU A 72 5.29 -0.87 -1.96
C LEU A 72 4.51 -2.19 -1.93
N LEU A 73 3.28 -2.18 -1.39
CA LEU A 73 2.43 -3.36 -1.36
C LEU A 73 2.02 -3.80 -2.76
N VAL A 74 1.57 -2.88 -3.62
CA VAL A 74 1.20 -3.18 -5.01
C VAL A 74 2.41 -3.71 -5.79
N ASN A 75 3.59 -3.11 -5.61
CA ASN A 75 4.83 -3.59 -6.25
C ASN A 75 5.29 -4.97 -5.74
N LYS A 76 5.00 -5.31 -4.48
CA LYS A 76 5.24 -6.66 -3.96
C LYS A 76 4.25 -7.63 -4.60
N ALA A 77 2.96 -7.28 -4.65
CA ALA A 77 1.91 -8.10 -5.25
C ALA A 77 2.22 -8.49 -6.71
N ASP A 78 2.67 -7.53 -7.52
CA ASP A 78 3.06 -7.73 -8.92
C ASP A 78 4.20 -8.75 -9.10
N LYS A 79 5.18 -8.75 -8.17
CA LYS A 79 6.31 -9.69 -8.20
C LYS A 79 5.94 -11.11 -7.74
N PHE A 80 4.72 -11.31 -7.23
CA PHE A 80 4.22 -12.59 -6.74
C PHE A 80 2.87 -12.95 -7.40
N PRO A 81 2.83 -13.13 -8.74
CA PRO A 81 1.58 -13.32 -9.50
C PRO A 81 0.85 -14.63 -9.17
N TYR A 82 1.52 -15.57 -8.50
CA TYR A 82 0.90 -16.82 -8.03
C TYR A 82 0.06 -16.65 -6.77
N PHE A 83 0.08 -15.48 -6.12
CA PHE A 83 -0.55 -15.22 -4.82
C PHE A 83 -1.82 -14.40 -4.90
N LEU A 84 -1.91 -13.56 -5.92
CA LEU A 84 -2.97 -12.57 -6.07
C LEU A 84 -3.45 -12.68 -7.50
N ASP A 85 -4.75 -12.84 -7.65
CA ASP A 85 -5.37 -12.91 -8.96
C ASP A 85 -5.04 -11.61 -9.75
N GLN A 86 -4.93 -11.72 -11.07
CA GLN A 86 -4.60 -10.58 -11.92
C GLN A 86 -5.56 -9.38 -11.71
N HIS A 87 -6.85 -9.63 -11.44
CA HIS A 87 -7.84 -8.59 -11.15
C HIS A 87 -7.54 -7.88 -9.82
N PHE A 88 -7.03 -8.59 -8.82
CA PHE A 88 -6.56 -7.96 -7.57
C PHE A 88 -5.45 -6.94 -7.87
N VAL A 89 -4.44 -7.34 -8.63
CA VAL A 89 -3.31 -6.47 -8.97
C VAL A 89 -3.78 -5.26 -9.77
N GLU A 90 -4.64 -5.47 -10.77
CA GLU A 90 -5.20 -4.40 -11.60
C GLU A 90 -6.04 -3.40 -10.78
N ASN A 91 -6.94 -3.88 -9.91
CA ASN A 91 -7.79 -3.02 -9.08
C ASN A 91 -6.97 -2.16 -8.11
N HIS A 92 -5.90 -2.71 -7.54
CA HIS A 92 -5.06 -1.98 -6.60
C HIS A 92 -4.05 -1.04 -7.30
N LEU A 93 -3.59 -1.37 -8.51
CA LEU A 93 -2.86 -0.44 -9.36
C LEU A 93 -3.73 0.76 -9.74
N GLN A 94 -4.99 0.51 -10.11
CA GLN A 94 -5.96 1.58 -10.40
C GLN A 94 -6.19 2.45 -9.17
N SER A 95 -6.47 1.84 -8.01
CA SER A 95 -6.65 2.56 -6.73
C SER A 95 -5.42 3.41 -6.38
N ALA A 96 -4.21 2.92 -6.63
CA ALA A 96 -2.97 3.65 -6.37
C ALA A 96 -2.82 4.84 -7.33
N SER A 97 -3.21 4.67 -8.58
CA SER A 97 -3.23 5.74 -9.58
C SER A 97 -4.24 6.83 -9.22
N GLU A 98 -5.46 6.44 -8.87
CA GLU A 98 -6.53 7.37 -8.44
C GLU A 98 -6.11 8.17 -7.19
N PHE A 99 -5.51 7.49 -6.21
CA PHE A 99 -5.01 8.17 -5.02
C PHE A 99 -3.89 9.17 -5.33
N ASN A 100 -2.97 8.83 -6.25
CA ASN A 100 -1.94 9.77 -6.70
C ASN A 100 -2.54 10.98 -7.44
N GLN A 101 -3.58 10.80 -8.23
CA GLN A 101 -4.30 11.92 -8.87
C GLN A 101 -4.95 12.83 -7.83
N LEU A 102 -5.57 12.25 -6.79
CA LEU A 102 -6.14 13.00 -5.67
C LEU A 102 -5.08 13.85 -4.97
N ILE A 103 -3.91 13.28 -4.66
CA ILE A 103 -2.78 13.99 -4.07
C ILE A 103 -2.38 15.21 -4.92
N GLN A 104 -2.25 15.06 -6.23
CA GLN A 104 -1.88 16.17 -7.13
C GLN A 104 -2.98 17.23 -7.19
N SER A 105 -4.25 16.82 -7.28
CA SER A 105 -5.39 17.73 -7.26
C SER A 105 -5.44 18.54 -5.97
N SER A 106 -5.32 17.89 -4.80
CA SER A 106 -5.29 18.55 -3.50
C SER A 106 -4.12 19.52 -3.35
N ARG A 107 -2.93 19.20 -3.90
CA ARG A 107 -1.78 20.12 -3.91
C ARG A 107 -2.07 21.36 -4.73
N ASN A 108 -2.63 21.18 -5.93
CA ASN A 108 -2.98 22.29 -6.81
C ASN A 108 -4.02 23.20 -6.15
N HIS A 109 -5.00 22.62 -5.46
CA HIS A 109 -6.01 23.36 -4.72
C HIS A 109 -5.39 24.16 -3.56
N LEU A 110 -4.54 23.53 -2.73
CA LEU A 110 -3.83 24.22 -1.65
C LEU A 110 -2.94 25.37 -2.16
N PHE A 111 -2.26 25.17 -3.29
CA PHE A 111 -1.44 26.21 -3.91
C PHE A 111 -2.27 27.37 -4.48
N ALA A 112 -3.51 27.10 -4.90
CA ALA A 112 -4.44 28.16 -5.27
C ALA A 112 -4.92 28.94 -4.03
N CYS A 113 -5.18 28.25 -2.91
CA CYS A 113 -5.52 28.90 -1.63
C CYS A 113 -4.42 29.84 -1.14
N SER A 114 -3.14 29.44 -1.24
CA SER A 114 -2.02 30.28 -0.75
C SER A 114 -1.74 31.52 -1.59
N LYS A 115 -2.32 31.61 -2.80
CA LYS A 115 -2.21 32.77 -3.69
C LYS A 115 -3.39 33.74 -3.57
N SER A 116 -4.45 33.36 -2.87
CA SER A 116 -5.63 34.20 -2.62
C SER A 116 -5.46 35.04 -1.36
#